data_AF-A0AAJ3LV46-F1
#
_entry.id   AF-A0AAJ3LV46-F1
#
_cell.length_a   1.000
_cell.length_b   1.000
_cell.length_c   1.000
_cell.angle_alpha   90.00
_cell.angle_beta   90.00
_cell.angle_gamma   90.00
#
_symmetry.space_group_name_H-M   'P 1'
#
loop_
_entity.id
_entity.type
_entity.pdbx_description
1 polymer ?
#
loop_
_entity_poly.entity_id
_entity_poly.type
_entity_poly.pdbx_seq_one_letter_code
_entity_poly.pdbx_strand_id
1 'polypeptide(L)'
;MEAKLIAGTLDLACSQLPVPEPLKGIALAEERLMLAIPTQNIAVLEIDYHPLHYVEKLRLIKLMAEKGRRFYQQIDNFLTYHQVTPCVLQQSQNIQT
;
A
#
# COMPACT_ATOMS: atom_id res chain seq x y z
N MET A 1 -6.38 -1.48 20.44
CA MET A 1 -6.22 -0.03 20.22
C MET A 1 -7.58 0.65 20.27
N GLU A 2 -8.47 0.40 19.30
CA GLU A 2 -9.80 1.02 19.20
C GLU A 2 -10.62 0.92 20.49
N ALA A 3 -10.72 -0.27 21.10
CA ALA A 3 -11.42 -0.45 22.37
C ALA A 3 -10.87 0.43 23.51
N LYS A 4 -9.56 0.72 23.52
CA LYS A 4 -8.94 1.59 24.54
C LYS A 4 -9.23 3.07 24.28
N LEU A 5 -9.29 3.48 23.01
CA LEU A 5 -9.71 4.83 22.59
C LEU A 5 -11.17 5.06 22.96
N ILE A 6 -12.05 4.11 22.63
CA ILE A 6 -13.50 4.20 22.94
C ILE A 6 -13.73 4.23 24.45
N ALA A 7 -12.97 3.43 25.22
CA ALA A 7 -13.06 3.41 26.68
C ALA A 7 -12.42 4.63 27.37
N GLY A 8 -11.82 5.57 26.63
CA GLY A 8 -11.14 6.75 27.19
C GLY A 8 -9.87 6.43 27.98
N THR A 9 -9.33 5.22 27.83
CA THR A 9 -8.07 4.79 28.49
C THR A 9 -6.84 5.07 27.63
N LEU A 10 -7.04 5.60 26.43
CA LEU A 10 -6.02 6.05 25.48
C LEU A 10 -6.59 7.27 24.75
N ASP A 11 -5.84 8.36 24.66
CA ASP A 11 -6.34 9.61 24.06
C ASP A 11 -6.16 9.66 22.53
N LEU A 12 -5.08 9.08 22.02
CA LEU A 12 -4.72 9.14 20.59
C LEU A 12 -3.98 7.87 20.14
N ALA A 13 -4.15 7.51 18.87
CA ALA A 13 -3.35 6.48 18.22
C ALA A 13 -3.11 6.84 16.75
N CYS A 14 -1.94 6.46 16.23
CA CYS A 14 -1.62 6.63 14.82
C CYS A 14 -2.13 5.43 13.99
N SER A 15 -2.75 5.71 12.85
CA SER A 15 -3.23 4.71 11.90
C SER A 15 -2.94 5.15 10.47
N GLN A 16 -2.47 4.21 9.64
CA GLN A 16 -2.30 4.41 8.20
C GLN A 16 -3.61 4.24 7.42
N LEU A 17 -4.65 3.67 8.05
CA LEU A 17 -5.98 3.52 7.45
C LEU A 17 -6.98 4.48 8.09
N PRO A 18 -8.03 4.87 7.34
CA PRO A 18 -9.21 5.51 7.91
C PRO A 18 -9.76 4.69 9.08
N VAL A 19 -10.20 5.39 10.13
CA VAL A 19 -10.87 4.77 11.27
C VAL A 19 -12.39 4.87 11.09
N PRO A 20 -13.14 3.82 11.41
CA PRO A 20 -14.60 3.86 11.35
C PRO A 20 -15.19 4.59 12.57
N GLU A 21 -16.44 5.04 12.42
CA GLU A 21 -17.26 5.54 13.54
C GLU A 21 -17.27 4.54 14.72
N PRO A 22 -17.30 5.01 15.99
CA PRO A 22 -17.44 6.40 16.43
C PRO A 22 -16.11 7.17 16.50
N LEU A 23 -15.01 6.60 15.97
CA LEU A 23 -13.70 7.25 16.00
C LEU A 23 -13.56 8.18 14.80
N LYS A 24 -13.01 9.38 15.03
CA LYS A 24 -12.73 10.34 13.97
C LYS A 24 -11.25 10.31 13.59
N GLY A 25 -10.97 10.06 12.33
CA GLY A 25 -9.61 10.17 11.78
C GLY A 25 -9.27 11.61 11.42
N ILE A 26 -8.05 12.04 11.73
CA ILE A 26 -7.46 13.30 11.26
C ILE A 26 -6.27 12.93 10.38
N ALA A 27 -6.29 13.36 9.12
CA ALA A 27 -5.16 13.14 8.21
C ALA A 27 -3.98 14.03 8.62
N LEU A 28 -2.85 13.41 8.97
CA LEU A 28 -1.62 14.14 9.35
C LEU A 28 -0.69 14.35 8.14
N ALA A 29 -0.60 13.38 7.25
CA ALA A 29 0.20 13.42 6.03
C ALA A 29 -0.39 12.46 4.98
N GLU A 30 -0.18 12.77 3.70
CA GLU A 30 -0.48 11.85 2.59
C GLU A 30 0.77 11.03 2.24
N GLU A 31 0.78 9.76 2.63
CA GLU A 31 1.79 8.83 2.14
C GLU A 31 1.49 8.45 0.68
N ARG A 32 2.49 8.59 -0.20
CA ARG A 32 2.37 8.21 -1.61
C ARG A 32 2.79 6.75 -1.80
N LEU A 33 1.97 5.99 -2.53
CA LEU A 33 2.37 4.67 -3.01
C LEU A 33 3.41 4.83 -4.12
N MET A 34 4.56 4.16 -3.97
CA MET A 34 5.68 4.24 -4.91
C MET A 34 5.95 2.86 -5.51
N LEU A 35 6.32 2.83 -6.80
CA LEU A 35 6.85 1.63 -7.45
C LEU A 35 8.38 1.62 -7.33
N ALA A 36 8.93 0.55 -6.78
CA ALA A 36 10.38 0.32 -6.75
C ALA A 36 10.80 -0.50 -7.97
N ILE A 37 11.69 0.06 -8.79
CA ILE A 37 12.20 -0.57 -10.01
C ILE A 37 13.74 -0.46 -10.02
N PRO A 38 14.50 -1.52 -10.35
CA PRO A 38 15.95 -1.42 -10.53
C PRO A 38 16.32 -0.37 -11.58
N THR A 39 17.30 0.50 -11.29
CA THR A 39 17.68 1.62 -12.16
C THR A 39 18.12 1.19 -13.56
N GLN A 40 18.76 0.02 -13.68
CA GLN A 40 19.14 -0.59 -14.95
C GLN A 40 17.95 -0.95 -15.86
N ASN A 41 16.76 -1.14 -15.28
CA ASN A 41 15.54 -1.40 -16.03
C ASN A 41 14.85 -0.11 -16.49
N ILE A 42 15.28 1.06 -16.00
CA ILE A 42 14.70 2.36 -16.35
C ILE A 42 15.01 2.75 -17.81
N ALA A 43 16.14 2.32 -18.37
CA ALA A 43 16.50 2.62 -19.76
C ALA A 43 15.55 1.99 -20.80
N VAL A 44 14.74 1.00 -20.43
CA VAL A 44 13.69 0.40 -21.26
C VAL A 44 12.37 1.20 -21.17
N LEU A 45 12.30 2.22 -20.32
CA LEU A 45 11.07 2.87 -19.88
C LEU A 45 11.12 4.34 -20.27
N GLU A 46 10.48 4.67 -21.39
CA GLU A 46 10.23 6.06 -21.76
C GLU A 46 9.41 6.74 -20.66
N ILE A 47 9.87 7.92 -20.25
CA ILE A 47 9.42 8.71 -19.10
C ILE A 47 7.93 9.14 -19.20
N ASP A 48 7.30 8.93 -20.35
CA ASP A 48 5.93 9.36 -20.67
C ASP A 48 4.85 8.27 -20.49
N TYR A 49 5.21 7.06 -20.03
CA TYR A 49 4.22 5.99 -19.83
C TYR A 49 3.54 6.03 -18.45
N HIS A 50 2.21 5.87 -18.46
CA HIS A 50 1.38 5.76 -17.27
C HIS A 50 1.93 4.64 -16.35
N PRO A 51 2.18 4.90 -15.04
CA PRO A 51 2.89 3.95 -14.14
C PRO A 51 2.28 2.54 -14.06
N LEU A 52 0.98 2.43 -14.33
CA LEU A 52 0.26 1.14 -14.39
C LEU A 52 0.81 0.19 -15.46
N HIS A 53 1.41 0.72 -16.53
CA HIS A 53 2.04 -0.08 -17.58
C HIS A 53 3.14 -0.98 -17.02
N TYR A 54 3.87 -0.50 -16.01
CA TYR A 54 4.93 -1.26 -15.35
C TYR A 54 4.36 -2.41 -14.54
N VAL A 55 3.19 -2.22 -13.93
CA VAL A 55 2.52 -3.22 -13.09
C VAL A 55 2.01 -4.41 -13.92
N GLU A 56 1.54 -4.14 -15.15
CA GLU A 56 1.06 -5.19 -16.07
C GLU A 56 2.20 -5.99 -16.71
N LYS A 57 3.30 -5.33 -17.06
CA LYS A 57 4.40 -5.93 -17.82
C LYS A 57 5.52 -6.52 -16.96
N LEU A 58 5.77 -5.92 -15.80
CA LEU A 58 6.85 -6.36 -14.93
C LEU A 58 6.35 -7.36 -13.92
N ARG A 59 7.26 -8.28 -13.60
CA ARG A 59 7.04 -9.31 -12.60
C ARG A 59 7.12 -8.68 -11.21
N LEU A 60 5.98 -8.61 -10.53
CA LEU A 60 5.81 -7.91 -9.27
C LEU A 60 6.07 -8.85 -8.08
N ILE A 61 6.90 -8.42 -7.15
CA ILE A 61 6.89 -8.98 -5.80
C ILE A 61 5.86 -8.18 -5.00
N LYS A 62 4.78 -8.83 -4.61
CA LYS A 62 3.80 -8.23 -3.73
C LYS A 62 4.20 -8.57 -2.31
N LEU A 63 4.26 -7.59 -1.42
CA LEU A 63 4.45 -7.91 -0.01
C LEU A 63 3.18 -8.69 0.48
N MET A 64 3.30 -9.48 1.54
CA MET A 64 2.23 -10.27 2.18
C MET A 64 1.91 -9.75 3.56
N ALA A 65 0.63 -9.79 3.93
CA ALA A 65 0.16 -9.37 5.24
C ALA A 65 0.82 -10.13 6.40
N GLU A 66 1.83 -9.51 7.04
CA GLU A 66 2.19 -9.85 8.41
C GLU A 66 1.24 -9.13 9.37
N LYS A 67 0.46 -9.92 10.12
CA LYS A 67 -0.43 -9.52 11.22
C LYS A 67 -0.80 -8.03 11.26
N GLY A 68 -1.65 -7.64 10.31
CA GLY A 68 -2.18 -6.29 10.24
C GLY A 68 -2.66 -6.01 8.82
N ARG A 69 -3.96 -5.78 8.65
CA ARG A 69 -4.62 -5.69 7.33
C ARG A 69 -4.20 -4.48 6.46
N ARG A 70 -3.16 -3.72 6.79
CA ARG A 70 -3.19 -2.26 6.54
C ARG A 70 -2.52 -1.75 5.26
N PHE A 71 -1.41 -2.30 4.79
CA PHE A 71 -0.73 -1.84 3.56
C PHE A 71 -1.18 -2.58 2.29
N TYR A 72 -1.36 -3.89 2.40
CA TYR A 72 -1.76 -4.78 1.30
C TYR A 72 -3.10 -4.41 0.68
N GLN A 73 -4.05 -4.00 1.53
CA GLN A 73 -5.36 -3.55 1.10
C GLN A 73 -5.28 -2.27 0.28
N GLN A 74 -4.33 -1.37 0.56
CA GLN A 74 -4.15 -0.16 -0.25
C GLN A 74 -3.63 -0.51 -1.64
N ILE A 75 -2.68 -1.45 -1.74
CA ILE A 75 -2.18 -1.95 -3.03
C ILE A 75 -3.32 -2.64 -3.79
N ASP A 76 -4.08 -3.52 -3.14
CA ASP A 76 -5.19 -4.24 -3.79
C ASP A 76 -6.32 -3.32 -4.24
N ASN A 77 -6.69 -2.35 -3.41
CA ASN A 77 -7.69 -1.34 -3.77
C ASN A 77 -7.21 -0.46 -4.92
N PHE A 78 -5.94 -0.08 -4.95
CA PHE A 78 -5.34 0.69 -6.04
C PHE A 78 -5.40 -0.10 -7.36
N LEU A 79 -4.95 -1.36 -7.34
CA LEU A 79 -4.97 -2.24 -8.53
C LEU A 79 -6.39 -2.49 -9.02
N THR A 80 -7.34 -2.73 -8.11
CA THR A 80 -8.75 -2.95 -8.42
C THR A 80 -9.38 -1.70 -9.01
N TYR A 81 -9.14 -0.52 -8.41
CA TYR A 81 -9.63 0.76 -8.91
C TYR A 81 -9.14 1.04 -10.33
N HIS A 82 -7.89 0.70 -10.62
CA HIS A 82 -7.28 0.88 -11.93
C HIS A 82 -7.49 -0.29 -12.90
N GLN A 83 -8.22 -1.34 -12.51
CA GLN A 83 -8.50 -2.54 -13.32
C GLN A 83 -7.23 -3.26 -13.82
N VAL A 84 -6.16 -3.19 -13.05
CA VAL A 84 -4.86 -3.76 -13.42
C VAL A 84 -4.66 -5.10 -12.73
N THR A 85 -4.33 -6.12 -13.52
CA THR A 85 -3.98 -7.46 -13.00
C THR A 85 -2.46 -7.61 -13.01
N PRO A 86 -1.77 -7.47 -11.87
CA PRO A 86 -0.31 -7.59 -11.84
C PRO A 86 0.17 -9.02 -12.10
N CYS A 87 1.33 -9.15 -12.75
CA CYS A 87 2.04 -10.42 -12.83
C CYS A 87 2.78 -10.70 -11.51
N VAL A 88 2.08 -11.19 -10.49
CA VAL A 88 2.66 -11.46 -9.16
C VAL A 88 3.51 -12.72 -9.20
N LEU A 89 4.82 -12.58 -9.01
CA LEU A 89 5.75 -13.72 -8.93
C LEU A 89 5.87 -14.29 -7.52
N GLN A 90 5.91 -13.40 -6.53
CA GLN A 90 6.24 -13.77 -5.16
C GLN A 90 5.52 -12.88 -4.17
N GLN A 91 5.26 -13.47 -3.03
CA GLN A 91 4.56 -12.92 -1.90
C GLN A 91 5.56 -12.87 -0.72
N SER A 92 6.02 -11.68 -0.31
CA SER A 92 7.09 -11.52 0.72
C SER A 92 6.55 -10.96 2.04
N GLN A 93 6.88 -11.59 3.16
CA GLN A 93 6.39 -11.22 4.50
C GLN A 93 7.04 -9.95 5.07
N ASN A 94 8.21 -9.55 4.57
CA ASN A 94 8.96 -8.41 5.11
C ASN A 94 9.42 -7.46 3.98
N ILE A 95 9.44 -6.16 4.28
CA ILE A 95 9.98 -5.06 3.45
C ILE A 95 11.51 -5.11 3.38
N GLN A 96 12.19 -5.87 4.26
CA GLN A 96 13.63 -6.12 4.15
C GLN A 96 13.96 -7.00 2.93
N THR A 97 13.93 -6.37 1.76
CA THR A 97 14.58 -6.79 0.51
C THR A 97 15.49 -5.67 0.07
#